data_AF-A0A1Z8QEF1-F1
#
_entry.id   AF-A0A1Z8QEF1-F1
#
_cell.length_a   1.000
_cell.length_b   1.000
_cell.length_c   1.000
_cell.angle_alpha   90.00
_cell.angle_beta   90.00
_cell.angle_gamma   90.00
#
_symmetry.space_group_name_H-M   'P 1'
#
loop_
_entity.id
_entity.type
_entity.pdbx_description
1 polymer ?
#
loop_
_entity_poly.entity_id
_entity_poly.type
_entity_poly.pdbx_seq_one_letter_code
_entity_poly.pdbx_strand_id
1 'polypeptide(L)'
;MAYTAGDTILDDEYNVFVNNSSSPYGYNHFAGPGSGVYGLNQSTISTVSAGNAVNASEWNALLTGIDNIANHTNDTMTSRSAVSAGDAIAIKAAVAADLATLAASVAAGCPNATALGTNAVGTSTNSGTWNSTSTIERSVTFANNATMRAFFNGGGAIRVDPSTSGSVDGSKDTVFSGLTATAVGNLDIKATSSTRSGSGETQTSFASSTGFHDLSSSYTSMLLLTSDDSQYTSNTVEISAKLDAAPATATVITIKMVSTDAADDTTYTSGNNSGVAANPNEAPAMVLALIEVYPTNAQGLSANIQSASNAQVSNSQS
;
A
#
# COMPACT_ATOMS: atom_id res chain seq x y z
N MET A 1 16.42 -0.11 30.96
CA MET A 1 16.01 -0.11 32.39
C MET A 1 14.72 -0.90 32.52
N ALA A 2 14.51 -1.61 33.63
CA ALA A 2 13.21 -2.21 33.91
C ALA A 2 12.33 -1.15 34.59
N TYR A 3 11.48 -0.49 33.81
CA TYR A 3 10.57 0.55 34.31
C TYR A 3 9.47 -0.09 35.18
N THR A 4 9.32 0.37 36.42
CA THR A 4 8.26 -0.15 37.31
C THR A 4 7.18 0.92 37.51
N ALA A 5 5.92 0.49 37.53
CA ALA A 5 4.81 1.40 37.78
C ALA A 5 4.92 2.01 39.19
N GLY A 6 4.71 3.32 39.29
CA GLY A 6 4.80 4.04 40.56
C GLY A 6 6.15 4.71 40.84
N ASP A 7 7.19 4.41 40.05
CA ASP A 7 8.46 5.15 40.11
C ASP A 7 8.24 6.59 39.65
N THR A 8 8.86 7.55 40.34
CA THR A 8 8.89 8.96 39.89
C THR A 8 9.58 9.01 38.54
N ILE A 9 8.94 9.64 37.55
CA ILE A 9 9.53 9.76 36.23
C ILE A 9 10.50 10.95 36.18
N LEU A 10 11.70 10.70 35.68
CA LEU A 10 12.69 11.73 35.36
C LEU A 10 12.55 12.20 33.90
N ASP A 11 13.16 13.34 33.57
CA ASP A 11 13.07 13.92 32.23
C ASP A 11 13.68 13.01 31.15
N ASP A 12 14.77 12.30 31.47
CA ASP A 12 15.43 11.35 30.59
C ASP A 12 14.53 10.14 30.29
N GLU A 13 13.83 9.63 31.29
CA GLU A 13 12.87 8.52 31.14
C GLU A 13 11.64 8.92 30.30
N TYR A 14 11.09 10.11 30.55
CA TYR A 14 10.03 10.66 29.70
C TYR A 14 10.50 10.78 28.24
N ASN A 15 11.69 11.33 28.04
CA ASN A 15 12.27 11.51 26.71
C ASN A 15 12.51 10.18 25.99
N VAL A 16 12.79 9.10 26.73
CA VAL A 16 12.86 7.75 26.18
C VAL A 16 11.50 7.32 25.61
N PHE A 17 10.39 7.50 26.33
CA PHE A 17 9.04 7.18 25.83
C PHE A 17 8.56 8.11 24.70
N VAL A 18 9.13 9.30 24.58
CA VAL A 18 8.78 10.24 23.52
C VAL A 18 9.58 9.99 22.25
N ASN A 19 10.90 9.78 22.32
CA ASN A 19 11.77 9.96 21.16
C ASN A 19 12.76 8.82 20.86
N ASN A 20 12.81 7.78 21.68
CA ASN A 20 13.78 6.70 21.47
C ASN A 20 13.47 5.92 20.18
N SER A 21 14.51 5.55 19.42
CA SER A 21 14.41 4.80 18.16
C SER A 21 14.58 3.30 18.32
N SER A 22 14.78 2.83 19.55
CA SER A 22 14.98 1.43 19.91
C SER A 22 14.17 1.08 21.14
N SER A 23 14.03 -0.19 21.49
CA SER A 23 13.24 -0.59 22.65
C SER A 23 13.77 0.05 23.96
N PRO A 24 12.91 0.71 24.77
CA PRO A 24 11.48 0.98 24.50
C PRO A 24 11.30 2.05 23.42
N TYR A 25 10.50 1.75 22.40
CA TYR A 25 10.26 2.67 21.28
C TYR A 25 9.54 3.92 21.76
N GLY A 26 9.97 5.08 21.30
CA GLY A 26 9.34 6.35 21.58
C GLY A 26 8.18 6.65 20.62
N TYR A 27 7.16 7.36 21.09
CA TYR A 27 6.00 7.75 20.28
C TYR A 27 6.38 8.41 18.95
N ASN A 28 7.26 9.42 18.98
CA ASN A 28 7.66 10.18 17.81
C ASN A 28 8.35 9.31 16.75
N HIS A 29 8.95 8.19 17.15
CA HIS A 29 9.64 7.29 16.24
C HIS A 29 8.65 6.62 15.26
N PHE A 30 7.54 6.08 15.77
CA PHE A 30 6.55 5.36 14.95
C PHE A 30 5.37 6.21 14.51
N ALA A 31 4.91 7.16 15.31
CA ALA A 31 3.73 7.97 15.00
C ALA A 31 4.09 9.27 14.26
N GLY A 32 5.24 9.86 14.60
CA GLY A 32 5.72 11.11 14.00
C GLY A 32 6.15 10.95 12.53
N PRO A 33 7.07 11.79 12.04
CA PRO A 33 7.61 11.66 10.68
C PRO A 33 8.23 10.27 10.42
N GLY A 34 8.90 9.70 11.42
CA GLY A 34 9.50 8.36 11.36
C GLY A 34 10.53 8.16 10.24
N SER A 35 10.97 6.90 10.07
CA SER A 35 11.90 6.47 9.01
C SER A 35 11.67 4.99 8.68
N GLY A 36 11.95 4.59 7.43
CA GLY A 36 11.75 3.21 6.98
C GLY A 36 10.31 2.73 7.17
N VAL A 37 10.15 1.62 7.87
CA VAL A 37 8.83 1.04 8.21
C VAL A 37 8.05 1.82 9.28
N TYR A 38 8.62 2.90 9.81
CA TYR A 38 8.01 3.71 10.85
C TYR A 38 7.58 5.09 10.34
N GLY A 39 6.55 5.66 10.95
CA GLY A 39 6.07 7.02 10.72
C GLY A 39 4.65 7.06 10.16
N LEU A 40 3.77 7.77 10.86
CA LEU A 40 2.38 8.06 10.46
C LEU A 40 2.17 9.57 10.21
N ASN A 41 3.27 10.33 10.18
CA ASN A 41 3.29 11.77 9.92
C ASN A 41 2.41 12.58 10.88
N GLN A 42 2.27 12.13 12.13
CA GLN A 42 1.62 12.90 13.19
C GLN A 42 2.56 14.00 13.73
N SER A 43 1.98 14.98 14.41
CA SER A 43 2.75 15.98 15.15
C SER A 43 3.63 15.33 16.20
N THR A 44 4.88 15.77 16.32
CA THR A 44 5.80 15.29 17.35
C THR A 44 5.44 15.85 18.71
N ILE A 45 5.62 15.04 19.74
CA ILE A 45 5.56 15.44 21.14
C ILE A 45 6.94 15.98 21.55
N SER A 46 6.97 17.12 22.23
CA SER A 46 8.22 17.75 22.67
C SER A 46 8.92 16.95 23.77
N THR A 47 10.25 16.95 23.76
CA THR A 47 11.07 16.43 24.86
C THR A 47 11.23 17.47 25.97
N VAL A 48 11.57 17.01 27.17
CA VAL A 48 11.87 17.84 28.35
C VAL A 48 13.38 18.04 28.45
N SER A 49 13.81 19.26 28.78
CA SER A 49 15.24 19.54 28.96
C SER A 49 15.79 18.88 30.23
N ALA A 50 17.06 18.49 30.20
CA ALA A 50 17.73 17.82 31.32
C ALA A 50 17.58 18.59 32.63
N GLY A 51 17.08 17.91 33.67
CA GLY A 51 16.89 18.47 35.00
C GLY A 51 15.61 19.30 35.19
N ASN A 52 14.77 19.45 34.16
CA ASN A 52 13.45 20.06 34.31
C ASN A 52 12.42 19.03 34.80
N ALA A 53 11.39 19.50 35.49
CA ALA A 53 10.25 18.66 35.84
C ALA A 53 9.41 18.37 34.60
N VAL A 54 8.94 17.12 34.47
CA VAL A 54 7.94 16.73 33.47
C VAL A 54 6.58 17.28 33.90
N ASN A 55 5.96 18.08 33.04
CA ASN A 55 4.65 18.65 33.29
C ASN A 55 3.54 17.64 33.05
N ALA A 56 2.43 17.75 33.79
CA ALA A 56 1.25 16.92 33.57
C ALA A 56 0.71 17.00 32.13
N SER A 57 0.83 18.17 31.48
CA SER A 57 0.46 18.35 30.08
C SER A 57 1.31 17.55 29.10
N GLU A 58 2.62 17.43 29.35
CA GLU A 58 3.56 16.66 28.52
C GLU A 58 3.28 15.16 28.64
N TRP A 59 2.97 14.69 29.86
CA TRP A 59 2.58 13.31 30.09
C TRP A 59 1.23 12.99 29.45
N ASN A 60 0.22 13.84 29.62
CA ASN A 60 -1.08 13.64 29.00
C ASN A 60 -1.02 13.67 27.47
N ALA A 61 -0.14 14.49 26.87
CA ALA A 61 0.08 14.47 25.44
C ALA A 61 0.58 13.10 24.95
N LEU A 62 1.50 12.46 25.67
CA LEU A 62 1.96 11.11 25.37
C LEU A 62 0.82 10.08 25.48
N LEU A 63 0.04 10.13 26.56
CA LEU A 63 -1.08 9.21 26.76
C LEU A 63 -2.15 9.35 25.66
N THR A 64 -2.54 10.58 25.33
CA THR A 64 -3.46 10.86 24.22
C THR A 64 -2.89 10.41 22.88
N GLY A 65 -1.58 10.59 22.65
CA GLY A 65 -0.90 10.08 21.47
C GLY A 65 -1.02 8.57 21.34
N ILE A 66 -0.74 7.84 22.42
CA ILE A 66 -0.88 6.37 22.49
C ILE A 66 -2.32 5.96 22.15
N ASP A 67 -3.32 6.57 22.79
CA ASP A 67 -4.74 6.23 22.57
C ASP A 67 -5.18 6.50 21.12
N ASN A 68 -4.73 7.61 20.53
CA ASN A 68 -5.03 7.94 19.13
C ASN A 68 -4.43 6.92 18.16
N ILE A 69 -3.16 6.55 18.34
CA ILE A 69 -2.54 5.56 17.46
C ILE A 69 -3.10 4.17 17.69
N ALA A 70 -3.41 3.80 18.93
CA ALA A 70 -4.10 2.55 19.23
C ALA A 70 -5.46 2.44 18.54
N ASN A 71 -6.24 3.52 18.49
CA ASN A 71 -7.50 3.56 17.74
C ASN A 71 -7.25 3.37 16.24
N HIS A 72 -6.19 3.98 15.68
CA HIS A 72 -5.84 3.80 14.27
C HIS A 72 -5.41 2.37 13.95
N THR A 73 -4.51 1.80 14.75
CA THR A 73 -3.97 0.45 14.57
C THR A 73 -4.96 -0.64 15.01
N ASN A 74 -6.08 -0.25 15.64
CA ASN A 74 -7.05 -1.12 16.29
C ASN A 74 -6.43 -2.06 17.33
N ASP A 75 -5.41 -1.58 18.05
CA ASP A 75 -4.80 -2.31 19.16
C ASP A 75 -5.48 -1.99 20.50
N THR A 76 -5.56 -2.98 21.39
CA THR A 76 -6.06 -2.76 22.76
C THR A 76 -4.91 -2.37 23.68
N MET A 77 -4.97 -1.17 24.24
CA MET A 77 -3.95 -0.65 25.17
C MET A 77 -4.37 -0.77 26.64
N THR A 78 -3.39 -0.65 27.53
CA THR A 78 -3.64 -0.55 28.96
C THR A 78 -4.33 0.78 29.28
N SER A 79 -5.47 0.73 29.97
CA SER A 79 -6.21 1.95 30.38
C SER A 79 -5.39 2.77 31.38
N ARG A 80 -5.31 4.08 31.14
CA ARG A 80 -4.58 5.03 32.01
C ARG A 80 -5.43 6.27 32.24
N SER A 81 -5.51 6.71 33.50
CA SER A 81 -6.12 7.99 33.83
C SER A 81 -5.14 9.13 33.56
N ALA A 82 -5.70 10.26 33.06
CA ALA A 82 -4.99 11.51 32.91
C ALA A 82 -4.36 11.98 34.23
N VAL A 83 -3.33 12.80 34.11
CA VAL A 83 -2.60 13.37 35.24
C VAL A 83 -2.97 14.84 35.40
N SER A 84 -3.21 15.26 36.64
CA SER A 84 -3.58 16.63 36.98
C SER A 84 -2.35 17.45 37.38
N ALA A 85 -2.45 18.77 37.26
CA ALA A 85 -1.41 19.65 37.77
C ALA A 85 -1.27 19.49 39.29
N GLY A 86 -0.04 19.32 39.77
CA GLY A 86 0.27 19.07 41.18
C GLY A 86 0.28 17.60 41.58
N ASP A 87 -0.15 16.68 40.71
CA ASP A 87 0.07 15.25 40.92
C ASP A 87 1.56 14.92 40.83
N ALA A 88 2.01 13.98 41.66
CA ALA A 88 3.32 13.36 41.46
C ALA A 88 3.27 12.56 40.15
N ILE A 89 4.14 12.91 39.18
CA ILE A 89 4.22 12.17 37.92
C ILE A 89 5.01 10.88 38.16
N ALA A 90 4.32 9.76 38.04
CA ALA A 90 4.92 8.45 38.11
C ALA A 90 4.71 7.67 36.81
N ILE A 91 5.63 6.75 36.51
CA ILE A 91 5.49 5.83 35.38
C ILE A 91 4.17 5.07 35.52
N LYS A 92 3.34 5.17 34.48
CA LYS A 92 2.09 4.40 34.39
C LYS A 92 2.42 2.97 33.94
N ALA A 93 1.65 2.00 34.43
CA ALA A 93 1.85 0.61 34.06
C ALA A 93 1.87 0.41 32.53
N ALA A 94 2.73 -0.51 32.07
CA ALA A 94 2.82 -1.01 30.70
C ALA A 94 3.10 0.02 29.58
N VAL A 95 3.47 1.28 29.87
CA VAL A 95 3.71 2.30 28.82
C VAL A 95 4.74 1.82 27.79
N ALA A 96 5.86 1.25 28.25
CA ALA A 96 6.89 0.69 27.38
C ALA A 96 6.37 -0.46 26.49
N ALA A 97 5.49 -1.31 27.03
CA ALA A 97 4.93 -2.45 26.32
C ALA A 97 3.92 -2.00 25.26
N ASP A 98 3.04 -1.06 25.61
CA ASP A 98 2.06 -0.48 24.70
C ASP A 98 2.74 0.25 23.53
N LEU A 99 3.77 1.06 23.81
CA LEU A 99 4.57 1.70 22.77
C LEU A 99 5.26 0.69 21.85
N ALA A 100 5.74 -0.44 22.38
CA ALA A 100 6.33 -1.50 21.57
C ALA A 100 5.29 -2.19 20.67
N THR A 101 4.08 -2.45 21.18
CA THR A 101 2.96 -2.98 20.39
C THR A 101 2.61 -2.04 19.23
N LEU A 102 2.42 -0.75 19.51
CA LEU A 102 2.09 0.23 18.48
C LEU A 102 3.19 0.38 17.44
N ALA A 103 4.46 0.41 17.87
CA ALA A 103 5.60 0.43 16.96
C ALA A 103 5.60 -0.81 16.04
N ALA A 104 5.31 -2.00 16.57
CA ALA A 104 5.21 -3.22 15.78
C ALA A 104 4.05 -3.18 14.77
N SER A 105 2.88 -2.70 15.17
CA SER A 105 1.72 -2.53 14.28
C SER A 105 2.03 -1.57 13.13
N VAL A 106 2.66 -0.43 13.41
CA VAL A 106 3.08 0.53 12.36
C VAL A 106 4.13 -0.08 11.44
N ALA A 107 5.14 -0.76 11.99
CA ALA A 107 6.18 -1.42 11.19
C ALA A 107 5.62 -2.49 10.25
N ALA A 108 4.54 -3.15 10.64
CA ALA A 108 3.83 -4.11 9.81
C ALA A 108 2.92 -3.46 8.74
N GLY A 109 2.79 -2.13 8.74
CA GLY A 109 1.88 -1.40 7.85
C GLY A 109 0.45 -1.36 8.34
N CYS A 110 0.23 -1.28 9.66
CA CYS A 110 -1.08 -1.22 10.31
C CYS A 110 -2.09 -2.25 9.75
N PRO A 111 -1.78 -3.57 9.81
CA PRO A 111 -2.57 -4.61 9.15
C PRO A 111 -4.04 -4.69 9.61
N ASN A 112 -4.32 -4.18 10.81
CA ASN A 112 -5.66 -4.17 11.40
C ASN A 112 -6.40 -2.84 11.22
N ALA A 113 -5.83 -1.82 10.55
CA ALA A 113 -6.49 -0.54 10.36
C ALA A 113 -7.79 -0.70 9.56
N THR A 114 -8.89 -0.14 10.09
CA THR A 114 -10.23 -0.24 9.48
C THR A 114 -10.76 1.08 8.92
N ALA A 115 -10.24 2.22 9.40
CA ALA A 115 -10.59 3.55 8.92
C ALA A 115 -9.91 3.86 7.58
N LEU A 116 -10.23 3.08 6.55
CA LEU A 116 -9.71 3.22 5.20
C LEU A 116 -10.79 3.75 4.26
N GLY A 117 -10.42 4.73 3.43
CA GLY A 117 -11.24 5.25 2.34
C GLY A 117 -10.71 4.80 0.98
N THR A 118 -11.46 5.06 -0.09
CA THR A 118 -11.03 4.76 -1.46
C THR A 118 -11.23 5.93 -2.39
N ASN A 119 -10.24 6.21 -3.25
CA ASN A 119 -10.39 7.14 -4.37
C ASN A 119 -9.89 6.52 -5.66
N ALA A 120 -10.58 6.81 -6.78
CA ALA A 120 -10.06 6.46 -8.09
C ALA A 120 -8.83 7.33 -8.41
N VAL A 121 -7.73 6.68 -8.79
CA VAL A 121 -6.44 7.29 -9.16
C VAL A 121 -6.25 7.20 -10.68
N GLY A 122 -7.38 7.25 -11.38
CA GLY A 122 -7.54 7.30 -12.83
C GLY A 122 -7.39 5.97 -13.55
N THR A 123 -7.79 6.00 -14.82
CA THR A 123 -7.88 4.83 -15.70
C THR A 123 -7.26 5.17 -17.05
N SER A 124 -6.57 4.20 -17.65
CA SER A 124 -6.01 4.28 -18.99
C SER A 124 -6.47 3.09 -19.82
N THR A 125 -6.83 3.35 -21.07
CA THR A 125 -7.29 2.33 -22.03
C THR A 125 -6.48 2.45 -23.30
N ASN A 126 -6.08 1.32 -23.88
CA ASN A 126 -5.46 1.26 -25.19
C ASN A 126 -6.38 1.81 -26.29
N SER A 127 -5.82 2.37 -27.37
CA SER A 127 -6.60 3.06 -28.40
C SER A 127 -7.32 2.12 -29.38
N GLY A 128 -7.06 0.81 -29.34
CA GLY A 128 -7.68 -0.18 -30.22
C GLY A 128 -7.24 -1.61 -29.91
N THR A 129 -7.55 -2.54 -30.82
CA THR A 129 -7.14 -3.94 -30.76
C THR A 129 -5.65 -4.12 -31.11
N TRP A 130 -5.06 -5.23 -30.70
CA TRP A 130 -3.61 -5.51 -30.82
C TRP A 130 -3.38 -7.01 -31.02
N ASN A 131 -2.18 -7.46 -31.43
CA ASN A 131 -1.93 -8.88 -31.70
C ASN A 131 -0.53 -9.37 -31.32
N SER A 132 0.23 -8.54 -30.60
CA SER A 132 1.49 -8.96 -29.99
C SER A 132 1.57 -8.51 -28.53
N THR A 133 1.53 -7.20 -28.27
CA THR A 133 1.59 -6.69 -26.89
C THR A 133 0.74 -5.45 -26.68
N SER A 134 0.24 -5.30 -25.46
CA SER A 134 -0.28 -4.05 -24.92
C SER A 134 0.51 -3.69 -23.65
N THR A 135 0.97 -2.46 -23.54
CA THR A 135 1.65 -1.93 -22.36
C THR A 135 1.00 -0.64 -21.91
N ILE A 136 0.56 -0.60 -20.65
CA ILE A 136 0.03 0.61 -20.01
C ILE A 136 0.81 0.87 -18.73
N GLU A 137 1.24 2.12 -18.54
CA GLU A 137 1.86 2.57 -17.30
C GLU A 137 1.10 3.74 -16.69
N ARG A 138 0.84 3.66 -15.39
CA ARG A 138 0.25 4.73 -14.61
C ARG A 138 1.05 4.98 -13.34
N SER A 139 1.12 6.23 -12.91
CA SER A 139 1.82 6.61 -11.69
C SER A 139 0.93 7.33 -10.71
N VAL A 140 1.26 7.18 -9.42
CA VAL A 140 0.67 7.87 -8.29
C VAL A 140 1.76 8.68 -7.60
N THR A 141 1.54 9.98 -7.43
CA THR A 141 2.51 10.92 -6.87
C THR A 141 2.02 11.43 -5.53
N PHE A 142 2.89 11.38 -4.52
CA PHE A 142 2.65 11.94 -3.19
C PHE A 142 3.35 13.29 -3.04
N ALA A 143 2.84 14.14 -2.16
CA ALA A 143 3.39 15.48 -1.96
C ALA A 143 4.87 15.47 -1.52
N ASN A 144 5.28 14.44 -0.78
CA ASN A 144 6.65 14.19 -0.34
C ASN A 144 6.80 12.75 0.17
N ASN A 145 8.04 12.33 0.46
CA ASN A 145 8.34 10.97 0.93
C ASN A 145 7.71 10.64 2.29
N ALA A 146 7.51 11.63 3.17
CA ALA A 146 6.92 11.38 4.49
C ALA A 146 5.43 11.06 4.37
N THR A 147 4.71 11.76 3.47
CA THR A 147 3.32 11.44 3.14
C THR A 147 3.20 10.07 2.48
N MET A 148 4.07 9.74 1.52
CA MET A 148 4.09 8.41 0.89
C MET A 148 4.34 7.30 1.90
N ARG A 149 5.35 7.45 2.76
CA ARG A 149 5.67 6.49 3.83
C ARG A 149 4.50 6.32 4.80
N ALA A 150 3.92 7.42 5.28
CA ALA A 150 2.78 7.38 6.19
C ALA A 150 1.52 6.78 5.55
N PHE A 151 1.33 6.96 4.24
CA PHE A 151 0.24 6.32 3.50
C PHE A 151 0.33 4.80 3.61
N PHE A 152 1.47 4.22 3.26
CA PHE A 152 1.65 2.77 3.31
C PHE A 152 1.71 2.25 4.75
N ASN A 153 2.51 2.89 5.61
CA ASN A 153 2.66 2.47 7.01
C ASN A 153 1.34 2.56 7.79
N GLY A 154 0.44 3.47 7.42
CA GLY A 154 -0.89 3.62 8.00
C GLY A 154 -1.94 2.63 7.47
N GLY A 155 -1.53 1.61 6.70
CA GLY A 155 -2.44 0.60 6.14
C GLY A 155 -2.96 0.90 4.75
N GLY A 156 -2.44 1.96 4.10
CA GLY A 156 -2.80 2.29 2.73
C GLY A 156 -2.27 1.30 1.69
N ALA A 157 -2.91 1.27 0.53
CA ALA A 157 -2.53 0.44 -0.60
C ALA A 157 -2.77 1.14 -1.95
N ILE A 158 -1.93 0.82 -2.93
CA ILE A 158 -2.26 1.10 -4.33
C ILE A 158 -2.88 -0.16 -4.92
N ARG A 159 -4.17 -0.07 -5.23
CA ARG A 159 -4.95 -1.14 -5.87
C ARG A 159 -4.84 -1.03 -7.38
N VAL A 160 -4.45 -2.12 -8.00
CA VAL A 160 -4.45 -2.34 -9.44
C VAL A 160 -5.71 -3.12 -9.79
N ASP A 161 -6.52 -2.56 -10.69
CA ASP A 161 -7.80 -3.12 -11.14
C ASP A 161 -7.82 -3.15 -12.68
N PRO A 162 -7.19 -4.18 -13.29
CA PRO A 162 -7.11 -4.29 -14.73
C PRO A 162 -8.39 -4.87 -15.32
N SER A 163 -8.73 -4.44 -16.52
CA SER A 163 -9.86 -4.96 -17.28
C SER A 163 -9.59 -4.91 -18.79
N THR A 164 -10.56 -5.35 -19.58
CA THR A 164 -10.57 -5.19 -21.03
C THR A 164 -11.74 -4.28 -21.44
N SER A 165 -11.68 -3.76 -22.65
CA SER A 165 -12.75 -2.97 -23.25
C SER A 165 -12.88 -3.28 -24.74
N GLY A 166 -14.08 -3.06 -25.27
CA GLY A 166 -14.43 -3.43 -26.64
C GLY A 166 -14.67 -4.94 -26.77
N SER A 167 -14.78 -5.38 -28.02
CA SER A 167 -14.96 -6.78 -28.39
C SER A 167 -14.11 -7.05 -29.62
N VAL A 168 -13.58 -8.26 -29.69
CA VAL A 168 -12.79 -8.77 -30.82
C VAL A 168 -13.48 -9.98 -31.40
N ASP A 169 -13.11 -10.33 -32.63
CA ASP A 169 -13.53 -11.58 -33.23
C ASP A 169 -12.75 -12.75 -32.60
N GLY A 170 -13.41 -13.89 -32.37
CA GLY A 170 -12.85 -15.00 -31.59
C GLY A 170 -13.09 -14.86 -30.09
N SER A 171 -12.26 -15.53 -29.27
CA SER A 171 -12.46 -15.61 -27.81
C SER A 171 -11.37 -14.92 -26.98
N LYS A 172 -10.48 -14.15 -27.61
CA LYS A 172 -9.43 -13.41 -26.89
C LYS A 172 -10.00 -12.34 -25.94
N ASP A 173 -11.21 -11.85 -26.17
CA ASP A 173 -11.94 -11.02 -25.21
C ASP A 173 -12.21 -11.75 -23.89
N THR A 174 -12.63 -13.01 -23.98
CA THR A 174 -12.89 -13.91 -22.86
C THR A 174 -11.59 -14.28 -22.15
N VAL A 175 -10.53 -14.58 -22.90
CA VAL A 175 -9.21 -14.92 -22.35
C VAL A 175 -8.61 -13.75 -21.56
N PHE A 176 -8.53 -12.56 -22.16
CA PHE A 176 -7.92 -11.43 -21.47
C PHE A 176 -8.81 -10.87 -20.35
N SER A 177 -10.15 -10.95 -20.45
CA SER A 177 -11.03 -10.61 -19.32
C SER A 177 -10.95 -11.64 -18.19
N GLY A 178 -10.73 -12.93 -18.50
CA GLY A 178 -10.39 -13.99 -17.56
C GLY A 178 -9.10 -13.66 -16.82
N LEU A 179 -8.01 -13.40 -17.55
CA LEU A 179 -6.73 -12.98 -16.98
C LEU A 179 -6.85 -11.73 -16.10
N THR A 180 -7.53 -10.68 -16.56
CA THR A 180 -7.59 -9.41 -15.82
C THR A 180 -8.69 -9.40 -14.76
N ALA A 181 -9.96 -9.24 -15.16
CA ALA A 181 -11.05 -8.89 -14.25
C ALA A 181 -11.39 -10.02 -13.27
N THR A 182 -11.18 -11.28 -13.70
CA THR A 182 -11.46 -12.45 -12.87
C THR A 182 -10.22 -12.91 -12.10
N ALA A 183 -9.13 -13.19 -12.83
CA ALA A 183 -7.97 -13.83 -12.25
C ALA A 183 -7.11 -12.83 -11.49
N VAL A 184 -6.70 -11.68 -12.05
CA VAL A 184 -6.08 -10.64 -11.20
C VAL A 184 -7.09 -10.17 -10.14
N GLY A 185 -8.30 -9.80 -10.57
CA GLY A 185 -9.24 -9.07 -9.71
C GLY A 185 -8.59 -7.79 -9.19
N ASN A 186 -8.64 -7.56 -7.88
CA ASN A 186 -7.87 -6.48 -7.25
C ASN A 186 -6.50 -7.00 -6.81
N LEU A 187 -5.43 -6.34 -7.27
CA LEU A 187 -4.09 -6.49 -6.72
C LEU A 187 -3.72 -5.27 -5.87
N ASP A 188 -3.67 -5.44 -4.55
CA ASP A 188 -3.32 -4.39 -3.60
C ASP A 188 -1.83 -4.47 -3.24
N ILE A 189 -1.06 -3.44 -3.60
CA ILE A 189 0.33 -3.29 -3.16
C ILE A 189 0.33 -2.48 -1.85
N LYS A 190 0.71 -3.12 -0.74
CA LYS A 190 0.70 -2.55 0.63
C LYS A 190 2.13 -2.23 1.10
N ALA A 191 2.30 -1.88 2.38
CA ALA A 191 3.61 -1.54 2.94
C ALA A 191 4.67 -2.63 2.79
N THR A 192 4.35 -3.86 3.22
CA THR A 192 5.31 -4.98 3.38
C THR A 192 4.88 -6.25 2.62
N SER A 193 3.73 -6.21 1.96
CA SER A 193 3.14 -7.34 1.25
C SER A 193 2.19 -6.87 0.17
N SER A 194 1.76 -7.80 -0.67
CA SER A 194 0.73 -7.57 -1.68
C SER A 194 -0.35 -8.65 -1.60
N THR A 195 -1.60 -8.28 -1.88
CA THR A 195 -2.73 -9.22 -1.87
C THR A 195 -3.47 -9.19 -3.19
N ARG A 196 -3.90 -10.36 -3.66
CA ARG A 196 -4.69 -10.55 -4.87
C ARG A 196 -6.07 -11.10 -4.48
N SER A 197 -7.15 -10.52 -5.00
CA SER A 197 -8.52 -10.97 -4.69
C SER A 197 -9.05 -11.98 -5.69
N GLY A 198 -8.55 -11.98 -6.93
CA GLY A 198 -8.98 -12.90 -7.98
C GLY A 198 -8.34 -14.28 -7.86
N SER A 199 -8.91 -15.25 -8.58
CA SER A 199 -8.39 -16.62 -8.72
C SER A 199 -8.74 -17.18 -10.09
N GLY A 200 -8.11 -18.31 -10.47
CA GLY A 200 -8.14 -18.85 -11.82
C GLY A 200 -6.89 -18.50 -12.63
N GLU A 201 -6.81 -19.06 -13.84
CA GLU A 201 -5.66 -19.02 -14.73
C GLU A 201 -4.40 -19.66 -14.09
N THR A 202 -3.35 -19.85 -14.88
CA THR A 202 -2.09 -20.36 -14.34
C THR A 202 -1.31 -19.22 -13.69
N GLN A 203 -1.12 -19.29 -12.36
CA GLN A 203 -0.25 -18.34 -11.65
C GLN A 203 1.22 -18.69 -11.88
N THR A 204 1.86 -17.96 -12.79
CA THR A 204 3.30 -18.11 -13.09
C THR A 204 4.16 -17.52 -11.99
N SER A 205 3.80 -16.35 -11.48
CA SER A 205 4.45 -15.74 -10.31
C SER A 205 3.49 -14.84 -9.53
N PHE A 206 3.68 -14.75 -8.22
CA PHE A 206 3.03 -13.74 -7.38
C PHE A 206 3.95 -13.35 -6.22
N ALA A 207 4.35 -12.08 -6.16
CA ALA A 207 5.21 -11.53 -5.13
C ALA A 207 4.40 -11.11 -3.89
N SER A 208 3.74 -12.06 -3.23
CA SER A 208 2.83 -11.79 -2.11
C SER A 208 3.51 -11.18 -0.87
N SER A 209 4.80 -11.46 -0.69
CA SER A 209 5.62 -10.91 0.40
C SER A 209 6.38 -9.64 0.01
N THR A 210 6.03 -9.02 -1.13
CA THR A 210 6.67 -7.78 -1.60
C THR A 210 5.67 -6.64 -1.46
N GLY A 211 6.07 -5.58 -0.75
CA GLY A 211 5.31 -4.33 -0.64
C GLY A 211 6.14 -3.12 -1.05
N PHE A 212 5.63 -1.92 -0.75
CA PHE A 212 6.28 -0.63 -0.98
C PHE A 212 7.73 -0.60 -0.49
N HIS A 213 8.02 -1.15 0.69
CA HIS A 213 9.36 -1.12 1.29
C HIS A 213 10.39 -2.00 0.57
N ASP A 214 9.94 -2.91 -0.29
CA ASP A 214 10.79 -3.82 -1.07
C ASP A 214 11.03 -3.31 -2.50
N LEU A 215 10.34 -2.23 -2.91
CA LEU A 215 10.47 -1.66 -4.25
C LEU A 215 11.70 -0.74 -4.35
N SER A 216 12.13 -0.51 -5.60
CA SER A 216 13.25 0.37 -5.93
C SER A 216 12.99 1.12 -7.24
N SER A 217 14.00 1.76 -7.81
CA SER A 217 13.90 2.42 -9.12
C SER A 217 13.77 1.47 -10.32
N SER A 218 13.89 0.17 -10.10
CA SER A 218 13.69 -0.87 -11.12
C SER A 218 12.31 -1.52 -10.98
N TYR A 219 11.74 -1.99 -12.11
CA TYR A 219 10.49 -2.75 -12.07
C TYR A 219 10.70 -4.08 -11.36
N THR A 220 9.86 -4.32 -10.35
CA THR A 220 9.67 -5.62 -9.72
C THR A 220 8.38 -6.23 -10.27
N SER A 221 8.45 -7.47 -10.75
CA SER A 221 7.27 -8.24 -11.16
C SER A 221 6.43 -8.57 -9.92
N MET A 222 5.21 -8.07 -9.87
CA MET A 222 4.30 -8.27 -8.74
C MET A 222 3.41 -9.49 -8.97
N LEU A 223 2.92 -9.67 -10.19
CA LEU A 223 2.03 -10.77 -10.58
C LEU A 223 2.22 -11.08 -12.06
N LEU A 224 2.39 -12.35 -12.40
CA LEU A 224 2.34 -12.84 -13.78
C LEU A 224 1.34 -13.99 -13.85
N LEU A 225 0.32 -13.82 -14.68
CA LEU A 225 -0.66 -14.85 -15.01
C LEU A 225 -0.49 -15.28 -16.47
N THR A 226 -0.61 -16.57 -16.69
CA THR A 226 -0.67 -17.19 -18.02
C THR A 226 -2.01 -17.86 -18.19
N SER A 227 -2.61 -17.75 -19.37
CA SER A 227 -3.94 -18.28 -19.57
C SER A 227 -3.97 -19.80 -19.42
N ASP A 228 -5.03 -20.33 -18.80
CA ASP A 228 -5.36 -21.76 -18.79
C ASP A 228 -6.36 -22.16 -19.90
N ASP A 229 -6.73 -21.22 -20.78
CA ASP A 229 -7.58 -21.48 -21.94
C ASP A 229 -6.89 -22.43 -22.92
N SER A 230 -7.64 -23.45 -23.34
CA SER A 230 -7.12 -24.53 -24.21
C SER A 230 -6.52 -24.09 -25.55
N GLN A 231 -6.93 -22.93 -26.08
CA GLN A 231 -6.45 -22.39 -27.36
C GLN A 231 -5.37 -21.33 -27.15
N TYR A 232 -5.40 -20.60 -26.03
CA TYR A 232 -4.56 -19.42 -25.79
C TYR A 232 -3.60 -19.57 -24.60
N THR A 233 -3.12 -20.79 -24.33
CA THR A 233 -2.27 -21.15 -23.17
C THR A 233 -0.93 -20.40 -23.02
N SER A 234 -0.51 -19.61 -24.00
CA SER A 234 0.70 -18.78 -23.94
C SER A 234 0.41 -17.29 -23.75
N ASN A 235 -0.86 -16.87 -23.72
CA ASN A 235 -1.23 -15.48 -23.48
C ASN A 235 -1.05 -15.11 -22.00
N THR A 236 -0.57 -13.91 -21.73
CA THR A 236 -0.18 -13.49 -20.38
C THR A 236 -0.61 -12.07 -20.04
N VAL A 237 -0.71 -11.82 -18.72
CA VAL A 237 -0.78 -10.48 -18.14
C VAL A 237 0.25 -10.41 -17.00
N GLU A 238 1.21 -9.48 -17.13
CA GLU A 238 2.18 -9.14 -16.11
C GLU A 238 1.89 -7.77 -15.51
N ILE A 239 1.86 -7.69 -14.17
CA ILE A 239 1.81 -6.42 -13.44
C ILE A 239 3.13 -6.25 -12.69
N SER A 240 3.78 -5.11 -12.89
CA SER A 240 5.02 -4.74 -12.24
C SER A 240 4.92 -3.37 -11.58
N ALA A 241 5.73 -3.12 -10.55
CA ALA A 241 5.79 -1.83 -9.86
C ALA A 241 7.23 -1.34 -9.69
N LYS A 242 7.42 -0.02 -9.68
CA LYS A 242 8.69 0.62 -9.29
C LYS A 242 8.42 1.94 -8.57
N LEU A 243 9.44 2.46 -7.91
CA LEU A 243 9.49 3.79 -7.34
C LEU A 243 10.35 4.72 -8.21
N ASP A 244 10.27 6.03 -7.98
CA ASP A 244 11.19 7.02 -8.57
C ASP A 244 12.55 7.06 -7.86
N ALA A 245 12.64 6.55 -6.64
CA ALA A 245 13.86 6.44 -5.85
C ALA A 245 13.78 5.26 -4.86
N ALA A 246 14.76 5.11 -3.97
CA ALA A 246 14.63 4.17 -2.85
C ALA A 246 13.44 4.57 -1.93
N PRO A 247 12.80 3.63 -1.22
CA PRO A 247 11.61 3.90 -0.40
C PRO A 247 11.77 5.06 0.59
N ALA A 248 12.98 5.29 1.11
CA ALA A 248 13.28 6.37 2.04
C ALA A 248 13.11 7.79 1.45
N THR A 249 13.20 7.93 0.12
CA THR A 249 13.15 9.24 -0.56
C THR A 249 12.14 9.30 -1.71
N ALA A 250 11.50 8.17 -2.04
CA ALA A 250 10.54 8.09 -3.12
C ALA A 250 9.34 9.01 -2.91
N THR A 251 8.81 9.53 -4.01
CA THR A 251 7.57 10.32 -4.04
C THR A 251 6.57 9.81 -5.06
N VAL A 252 6.98 8.89 -5.94
CA VAL A 252 6.15 8.34 -7.01
C VAL A 252 6.25 6.83 -7.00
N ILE A 253 5.10 6.16 -7.10
CA ILE A 253 5.00 4.75 -7.47
C ILE A 253 4.43 4.64 -8.88
N THR A 254 5.07 3.84 -9.73
CA THR A 254 4.63 3.57 -11.10
C THR A 254 4.25 2.10 -11.23
N ILE A 255 3.05 1.86 -11.73
CA ILE A 255 2.51 0.54 -12.05
C ILE A 255 2.54 0.36 -13.56
N LYS A 256 3.06 -0.78 -14.00
CA LYS A 256 3.08 -1.20 -15.40
C LYS A 256 2.29 -2.48 -15.55
N MET A 257 1.39 -2.51 -16.51
CA MET A 257 0.74 -3.72 -16.99
C MET A 257 1.23 -4.03 -18.40
N VAL A 258 1.66 -5.27 -18.64
CA VAL A 258 2.00 -5.79 -19.96
C VAL A 258 1.12 -7.00 -20.24
N SER A 259 0.27 -6.90 -21.26
CA SER A 259 -0.47 -8.02 -21.81
C SER A 259 0.27 -8.52 -23.04
N THR A 260 0.46 -9.85 -23.14
CA THR A 260 1.13 -10.47 -24.28
C THR A 260 0.23 -11.51 -24.92
N ASP A 261 0.15 -11.45 -26.24
CA ASP A 261 -0.53 -12.40 -27.09
C ASP A 261 0.55 -13.19 -27.83
N ALA A 262 0.84 -14.38 -27.32
CA ALA A 262 1.92 -15.24 -27.82
C ALA A 262 1.37 -16.59 -28.30
N ALA A 263 0.05 -16.74 -28.34
CA ALA A 263 -0.61 -17.91 -28.88
C ALA A 263 -0.67 -17.81 -30.41
N ASP A 264 -0.53 -18.95 -31.08
CA ASP A 264 -0.65 -19.00 -32.54
C ASP A 264 -2.13 -18.92 -32.95
N ASP A 265 -2.42 -18.10 -33.96
CA ASP A 265 -3.76 -17.98 -34.52
C ASP A 265 -3.88 -18.62 -35.90
N THR A 266 -5.00 -19.32 -36.11
CA THR A 266 -5.40 -19.72 -37.47
C THR A 266 -6.29 -18.65 -38.09
N THR A 267 -5.74 -17.90 -39.04
CA THR A 267 -6.49 -16.89 -39.82
C THR A 267 -7.04 -17.49 -41.10
N TYR A 268 -8.22 -17.04 -41.54
CA TYR A 268 -8.84 -17.50 -42.79
C TYR A 268 -9.08 -16.33 -43.73
N THR A 269 -8.42 -16.33 -44.90
CA THR A 269 -8.51 -15.25 -45.89
C THR A 269 -9.77 -15.29 -46.78
N SER A 270 -10.47 -16.44 -46.85
CA SER A 270 -11.77 -16.59 -47.53
C SER A 270 -12.37 -17.97 -47.27
N GLY A 271 -13.70 -18.08 -47.19
CA GLY A 271 -14.40 -19.38 -47.13
C GLY A 271 -14.66 -19.94 -45.73
N ASN A 272 -14.94 -19.07 -44.77
CA ASN A 272 -15.29 -19.48 -43.41
C ASN A 272 -16.65 -20.23 -43.40
N ASN A 273 -16.62 -21.51 -43.07
CA ASN A 273 -17.81 -22.31 -42.77
C ASN A 273 -18.34 -21.94 -41.37
N SER A 274 -19.65 -21.74 -41.25
CA SER A 274 -20.36 -21.26 -40.04
C SER A 274 -19.73 -21.71 -38.72
N GLY A 275 -19.06 -20.77 -38.02
CA GLY A 275 -18.66 -20.90 -36.62
C GLY A 275 -17.22 -20.50 -36.27
N VAL A 276 -16.35 -20.22 -37.22
CA VAL A 276 -14.96 -19.80 -36.94
C VAL A 276 -14.83 -18.27 -37.00
N ALA A 277 -13.92 -17.67 -36.24
CA ALA A 277 -13.62 -16.24 -36.35
C ALA A 277 -12.85 -15.93 -37.65
N ALA A 278 -13.17 -14.83 -38.31
CA ALA A 278 -12.46 -14.36 -39.50
C ALA A 278 -11.11 -13.71 -39.15
N ASN A 279 -11.01 -13.03 -38.00
CA ASN A 279 -9.78 -12.42 -37.50
C ASN A 279 -9.56 -12.69 -36.00
N PRO A 280 -9.32 -13.96 -35.59
CA PRO A 280 -9.09 -14.33 -34.18
C PRO A 280 -7.78 -13.77 -33.61
N ASN A 281 -6.92 -13.19 -34.47
CA ASN A 281 -5.62 -12.69 -34.08
C ASN A 281 -5.69 -11.43 -33.21
N GLU A 282 -6.81 -10.71 -33.21
CA GLU A 282 -6.95 -9.47 -32.44
C GLU A 282 -7.32 -9.74 -30.97
N ALA A 283 -6.58 -9.10 -30.06
CA ALA A 283 -6.85 -9.02 -28.63
C ALA A 283 -7.60 -7.71 -28.29
N PRO A 284 -8.46 -7.73 -27.24
CA PRO A 284 -9.26 -6.57 -26.86
C PRO A 284 -8.39 -5.44 -26.31
N ALA A 285 -8.89 -4.20 -26.36
CA ALA A 285 -8.18 -3.08 -25.76
C ALA A 285 -8.04 -3.30 -24.24
N MET A 286 -6.82 -3.22 -23.72
CA MET A 286 -6.57 -3.37 -22.29
C MET A 286 -6.87 -2.09 -21.53
N VAL A 287 -7.25 -2.24 -20.26
CA VAL A 287 -7.57 -1.15 -19.34
C VAL A 287 -6.80 -1.34 -18.04
N LEU A 288 -6.12 -0.29 -17.60
CA LEU A 288 -5.46 -0.23 -16.29
C LEU A 288 -6.11 0.88 -15.46
N ALA A 289 -6.86 0.50 -14.43
CA ALA A 289 -7.34 1.42 -13.40
C ALA A 289 -6.49 1.30 -12.14
N LEU A 290 -6.16 2.44 -11.52
CA LEU A 290 -5.56 2.48 -10.20
C LEU A 290 -6.55 3.10 -9.22
N ILE A 291 -6.60 2.55 -8.01
CA ILE A 291 -7.39 3.06 -6.88
C ILE A 291 -6.44 3.18 -5.68
N GLU A 292 -6.52 4.27 -4.94
CA GLU A 292 -5.86 4.35 -3.63
C GLU A 292 -6.85 3.85 -2.57
N VAL A 293 -6.39 2.95 -1.72
CA VAL A 293 -7.03 2.63 -0.44
C VAL A 293 -6.25 3.41 0.61
N TYR A 294 -6.83 4.46 1.18
CA TYR A 294 -6.09 5.47 1.92
C TYR A 294 -6.48 5.53 3.41
N PRO A 295 -5.54 5.72 4.34
CA PRO A 295 -5.85 5.93 5.76
C PRO A 295 -6.63 7.23 5.97
N THR A 296 -7.75 7.15 6.69
CA THR A 296 -8.61 8.31 7.02
C THR A 296 -8.37 8.79 8.45
N ASN A 297 -8.83 10.00 8.77
CA ASN A 297 -8.81 10.55 10.11
C ASN A 297 -9.97 10.09 11.02
N ALA A 298 -10.74 9.07 10.63
CA ALA A 298 -11.89 8.62 11.41
C ALA A 298 -11.49 7.91 12.73
N GLN A 299 -10.27 7.37 12.81
CA GLN A 299 -9.77 6.64 13.98
C GLN A 299 -8.38 7.13 14.38
N GLY A 300 -8.30 8.33 14.97
CA GLY A 300 -7.11 8.79 15.70
C GLY A 300 -6.00 9.47 14.88
N LEU A 301 -5.92 9.25 13.56
CA LEU A 301 -5.03 10.05 12.71
C LEU A 301 -5.50 11.50 12.62
N SER A 302 -4.56 12.45 12.55
CA SER A 302 -4.88 13.88 12.47
C SER A 302 -5.52 14.32 11.14
N ALA A 303 -5.28 13.60 10.05
CA ALA A 303 -5.76 13.90 8.71
C ALA A 303 -5.83 12.65 7.84
N ASN A 304 -6.60 12.70 6.74
CA ASN A 304 -6.50 11.71 5.69
C ASN A 304 -5.11 11.77 5.06
N ILE A 305 -4.53 10.62 4.73
CA ILE A 305 -3.23 10.52 4.09
C ILE A 305 -3.45 10.03 2.66
N GLN A 306 -3.27 10.88 1.66
CA GLN A 306 -3.67 10.63 0.27
C GLN A 306 -2.57 10.98 -0.72
N SER A 307 -2.67 10.46 -1.95
CA SER A 307 -1.85 10.92 -3.06
C SER A 307 -2.22 12.34 -3.49
N ALA A 308 -1.27 13.06 -4.10
CA ALA A 308 -1.45 14.43 -4.56
C ALA A 308 -1.87 14.51 -6.03
N SER A 309 -1.40 13.58 -6.86
CA SER A 309 -1.73 13.53 -8.29
C SER A 309 -1.47 12.15 -8.88
N ASN A 310 -1.91 11.96 -10.12
CA ASN A 310 -1.66 10.75 -10.91
C ASN A 310 -1.48 11.09 -12.39
N ALA A 311 -0.87 10.18 -13.14
CA ALA A 311 -0.64 10.35 -14.57
C ALA A 311 -0.69 9.01 -15.31
N GLN A 312 -1.09 9.06 -16.59
CA GLN A 312 -0.71 8.02 -17.56
C GLN A 312 0.73 8.32 -17.99
N VAL A 313 1.64 7.38 -17.73
CA VAL A 313 3.08 7.52 -18.03
C VAL A 313 3.37 7.09 -19.46
N SER A 314 2.83 5.94 -19.87
CA SER A 314 2.93 5.40 -21.22
C SER A 314 1.69 4.56 -21.55
N ASN A 315 1.40 4.43 -22.85
CA ASN A 315 0.31 3.60 -23.36
C ASN A 315 0.67 3.25 -24.81
N SER A 316 0.95 1.98 -25.06
CA SER A 316 1.39 1.49 -26.37
C SER A 316 0.83 0.10 -26.65
N GLN A 317 0.71 -0.23 -27.93
CA GLN A 317 0.36 -1.56 -28.41
C GLN A 317 1.04 -1.86 -29.74
N SER A 318 1.19 -3.14 -30.04
CA SER A 318 1.68 -3.69 -31.31
C SER A 318 0.85 -4.90 -31.70
#